data_AF-A0A7X7PCM6-F1
#
_entry.id   AF-A0A7X7PCM6-F1
#
_cell.length_a   1.000
_cell.length_b   1.000
_cell.length_c   1.000
_cell.angle_alpha   90.00
_cell.angle_beta   90.00
_cell.angle_gamma   90.00
#
_symmetry.space_group_name_H-M   'P 1'
#
loop_
_entity.id
_entity.type
_entity.pdbx_description
1 polymer ?
#
loop_
_entity_poly.entity_id
_entity_poly.type
_entity_poly.pdbx_seq_one_letter_code
_entity_poly.pdbx_strand_id
1 'polypeptide(L)'
;MAIGDSRASGPLIEASTHRDTCLNSPNANYPALVARGLDASSYVDVTCAGAKPEHVTHASQFVGTRVAAPQIEQLSADTDLVTISIGGGGSNHLPVSALCVSLVRGGDARCRDNALAERLVVDGIERMRPQVDAVVAATVAAAPNARVYVISHGGSVGHRGCWPNLPMSDADAVWLSGYFDRFNDIYVTAAQRHGAQYVDIATASIEGGHDACASREDRWFEGLIPGSPAEPAHPNSRAMQAIADMVIADYESARR
;
A
#
# COMPACT_ATOMS: atom_id res chain seq x y z
N MET A 1 -12.14 -6.34 9.36
CA MET A 1 -11.73 -7.20 8.24
C MET A 1 -10.67 -6.49 7.41
N ALA A 2 -9.73 -7.24 6.83
CA ALA A 2 -8.66 -6.68 6.01
C ALA A 2 -8.64 -7.29 4.60
N ILE A 3 -8.59 -6.41 3.59
CA ILE A 3 -8.44 -6.75 2.17
C ILE A 3 -7.30 -5.93 1.57
N GLY A 4 -6.63 -6.45 0.57
CA GLY A 4 -5.57 -5.73 -0.14
C GLY A 4 -4.45 -6.59 -0.71
N ASP A 5 -3.41 -5.87 -1.13
CA ASP A 5 -2.16 -6.37 -1.68
C ASP A 5 -1.04 -6.48 -0.63
N SER A 6 0.21 -6.57 -1.09
CA SER A 6 1.41 -6.70 -0.27
C SER A 6 1.60 -5.56 0.73
N ARG A 7 1.13 -4.34 0.44
CA ARG A 7 1.23 -3.24 1.41
C ARG A 7 0.33 -3.47 2.64
N ALA A 8 -0.72 -4.30 2.51
CA ALA A 8 -1.53 -4.74 3.63
C ALA A 8 -1.12 -6.10 4.20
N SER A 9 -0.61 -7.03 3.40
CA SER A 9 -0.20 -8.34 3.91
C SER A 9 1.12 -8.31 4.69
N GLY A 10 1.95 -7.28 4.47
CA GLY A 10 3.25 -7.09 5.11
C GLY A 10 4.31 -8.16 4.80
N PRO A 11 4.64 -8.43 3.53
CA PRO A 11 5.61 -9.45 3.15
C PRO A 11 6.97 -9.31 3.82
N LEU A 12 7.55 -10.47 4.12
CA LEU A 12 8.83 -10.70 4.81
C LEU A 12 8.96 -10.15 6.23
N ILE A 13 7.94 -9.45 6.75
CA ILE A 13 7.79 -9.21 8.19
C ILE A 13 7.46 -10.57 8.84
N GLU A 14 8.16 -10.95 9.91
CA GLU A 14 7.96 -12.25 10.58
C GLU A 14 7.91 -13.47 9.64
N ALA A 15 8.78 -13.53 8.61
CA ALA A 15 8.67 -14.47 7.48
C ALA A 15 8.36 -15.95 7.81
N SER A 16 8.73 -16.45 8.99
CA SER A 16 8.35 -17.77 9.48
C SER A 16 6.83 -18.01 9.63
N THR A 17 6.01 -16.97 9.67
CA THR A 17 4.56 -17.08 9.76
C THR A 17 3.89 -17.30 8.41
N HIS A 18 4.59 -17.05 7.29
CA HIS A 18 4.01 -17.18 5.95
C HIS A 18 3.66 -18.64 5.65
N ARG A 19 2.50 -18.85 5.02
CA ARG A 19 1.95 -20.18 4.72
C ARG A 19 1.79 -20.44 3.22
N ASP A 20 1.71 -19.38 2.45
CA ASP A 20 1.51 -19.40 1.00
C ASP A 20 2.09 -18.11 0.40
N THR A 21 1.93 -17.91 -0.92
CA THR A 21 2.49 -16.75 -1.60
C THR A 21 1.70 -15.45 -1.36
N CYS A 22 0.68 -15.44 -0.49
CA CYS A 22 0.13 -14.17 0.00
C CYS A 22 1.11 -13.43 0.89
N LEU A 23 2.11 -14.12 1.45
CA LEU A 23 3.14 -13.54 2.32
C LEU A 23 2.51 -12.68 3.44
N ASN A 24 1.36 -13.13 3.95
CA ASN A 24 0.62 -12.45 5.00
C ASN A 24 1.32 -12.64 6.34
N SER A 25 1.54 -11.54 7.04
CA SER A 25 2.21 -11.47 8.34
C SER A 25 1.16 -11.26 9.43
N PRO A 26 0.44 -12.31 9.85
CA PRO A 26 -0.85 -12.22 10.54
C PRO A 26 -0.79 -11.59 11.94
N ASN A 27 0.42 -11.40 12.50
CA ASN A 27 0.61 -10.78 13.81
C ASN A 27 1.20 -9.36 13.72
N ALA A 28 1.72 -8.98 12.56
CA ALA A 28 2.60 -7.82 12.42
C ALA A 28 2.23 -6.89 11.26
N ASN A 29 1.33 -7.29 10.36
CA ASN A 29 0.79 -6.39 9.37
C ASN A 29 -0.19 -5.39 10.02
N TYR A 30 -0.36 -4.21 9.40
CA TYR A 30 -1.15 -3.14 10.01
C TYR A 30 -2.59 -3.56 10.37
N PRO A 31 -3.31 -4.40 9.60
CA PRO A 31 -4.67 -4.76 9.99
C PRO A 31 -4.72 -5.63 11.24
N ALA A 32 -3.71 -6.49 11.50
CA ALA A 32 -3.60 -7.23 12.75
C ALA A 32 -3.31 -6.30 13.94
N LEU A 33 -2.54 -5.23 13.71
CA LEU A 33 -2.28 -4.20 14.72
C LEU A 33 -3.55 -3.40 15.03
N VAL A 34 -4.32 -3.01 14.00
CA VAL A 34 -5.63 -2.35 14.16
C VAL A 34 -6.59 -3.22 14.97
N ALA A 35 -6.71 -4.50 14.59
CA ALA A 35 -7.62 -5.43 15.27
C ALA A 35 -7.28 -5.58 16.77
N ARG A 36 -5.99 -5.65 17.12
CA ARG A 36 -5.57 -5.67 18.53
C ARG A 36 -5.78 -4.32 19.22
N GLY A 37 -5.43 -3.21 18.58
CA GLY A 37 -5.55 -1.88 19.17
C GLY A 37 -6.99 -1.47 19.45
N LEU A 38 -7.96 -2.03 18.71
CA LEU A 38 -9.39 -1.80 18.92
C LEU A 38 -10.08 -2.90 19.75
N ASP A 39 -9.34 -3.86 20.30
CA ASP A 39 -9.88 -5.04 21.00
C ASP A 39 -11.00 -5.74 20.21
N ALA A 40 -10.77 -5.95 18.90
CA ALA A 40 -11.78 -6.50 18.01
C ALA A 40 -12.21 -7.91 18.45
N SER A 41 -13.52 -8.11 18.60
CA SER A 41 -14.12 -9.40 18.99
C SER A 41 -13.91 -10.52 17.95
N SER A 42 -13.71 -10.13 16.69
CA SER A 42 -13.34 -11.01 15.60
C SER A 42 -12.47 -10.29 14.58
N TYR A 43 -11.61 -11.04 13.89
CA TYR A 43 -10.70 -10.51 12.89
C TYR A 43 -10.53 -11.52 11.75
N VAL A 44 -10.74 -11.05 10.53
CA VAL A 44 -10.51 -11.80 9.29
C VAL A 44 -9.55 -11.00 8.42
N ASP A 45 -8.47 -11.66 8.01
CA ASP A 45 -7.45 -11.12 7.14
C ASP A 45 -7.31 -11.99 5.90
N VAL A 46 -7.65 -11.41 4.75
CA VAL A 46 -7.49 -12.03 3.43
C VAL A 46 -6.60 -11.21 2.52
N THR A 47 -5.77 -10.33 3.10
CA THR A 47 -4.76 -9.58 2.34
C THR A 47 -3.75 -10.53 1.71
N CYS A 48 -3.36 -10.24 0.47
CA CYS A 48 -2.52 -11.16 -0.29
C CYS A 48 -1.53 -10.42 -1.18
N ALA A 49 -0.24 -10.71 -1.02
CA ALA A 49 0.80 -10.20 -1.90
C ALA A 49 0.48 -10.53 -3.37
N GLY A 50 0.71 -9.55 -4.25
CA GLY A 50 0.39 -9.66 -5.68
C GLY A 50 -1.10 -9.56 -6.02
N ALA A 51 -1.99 -9.35 -5.04
CA ALA A 51 -3.38 -9.07 -5.33
C ALA A 51 -3.53 -7.84 -6.23
N LYS A 52 -4.54 -7.90 -7.09
CA LYS A 52 -4.94 -6.85 -8.02
C LYS A 52 -6.42 -6.56 -7.75
N PRO A 53 -6.99 -5.46 -8.25
CA PRO A 53 -8.41 -5.16 -8.02
C PRO A 53 -9.38 -6.29 -8.39
N GLU A 54 -9.09 -7.08 -9.43
CA GLU A 54 -9.89 -8.24 -9.78
C GLU A 54 -9.86 -9.32 -8.69
N HIS A 55 -8.73 -9.53 -8.01
CA HIS A 55 -8.57 -10.51 -6.93
C HIS A 55 -9.33 -10.11 -5.65
N VAL A 56 -9.63 -8.82 -5.52
CA VAL A 56 -10.49 -8.35 -4.44
C VAL A 56 -11.96 -8.62 -4.78
N THR A 57 -12.37 -8.37 -6.02
CA THR A 57 -13.79 -8.29 -6.38
C THR A 57 -14.40 -9.58 -6.94
N HIS A 58 -13.71 -10.33 -7.78
CA HIS A 58 -14.35 -11.45 -8.50
C HIS A 58 -13.42 -12.56 -8.99
N ALA A 59 -12.11 -12.32 -9.14
CA ALA A 59 -11.16 -13.31 -9.60
C ALA A 59 -10.51 -14.02 -8.40
N SER A 60 -10.35 -15.34 -8.49
CA SER A 60 -9.55 -16.07 -7.52
C SER A 60 -8.05 -15.89 -7.78
N GLN A 61 -7.23 -15.92 -6.74
CA GLN A 61 -5.78 -15.80 -6.84
C GLN A 61 -5.12 -17.15 -6.57
N PHE A 62 -4.26 -17.64 -7.47
CA PHE A 62 -3.41 -18.79 -7.17
C PHE A 62 -2.28 -18.37 -6.23
N VAL A 63 -2.15 -19.05 -5.09
CA VAL A 63 -1.21 -18.67 -4.01
C VAL A 63 -0.16 -19.74 -3.76
N GLY A 64 0.22 -20.47 -4.81
CA GLY A 64 1.24 -21.53 -4.77
C GLY A 64 0.71 -22.89 -4.33
N THR A 65 0.04 -22.97 -3.19
CA THR A 65 -0.46 -24.25 -2.63
C THR A 65 -1.97 -24.44 -2.78
N ARG A 66 -2.71 -23.35 -3.02
CA ARG A 66 -4.17 -23.32 -3.14
C ARG A 66 -4.61 -22.17 -4.04
N VAL A 67 -5.91 -22.08 -4.24
CA VAL A 67 -6.57 -20.93 -4.86
C VAL A 67 -7.30 -20.15 -3.75
N ALA A 68 -6.94 -18.90 -3.54
CA ALA A 68 -7.64 -17.98 -2.66
C ALA A 68 -8.86 -17.41 -3.39
N ALA A 69 -10.03 -17.47 -2.74
CA ALA A 69 -11.25 -16.87 -3.25
C ALA A 69 -11.13 -15.33 -3.33
N PRO A 70 -11.97 -14.64 -4.13
CA PRO A 70 -12.06 -13.20 -4.11
C PRO A 70 -12.22 -12.66 -2.69
N GLN A 71 -11.43 -11.65 -2.33
CA GLN A 71 -11.34 -11.19 -0.94
C GLN A 71 -12.66 -10.65 -0.40
N ILE A 72 -13.51 -10.08 -1.26
CA ILE A 72 -14.85 -9.58 -0.93
C ILE A 72 -15.79 -10.67 -0.40
N GLU A 73 -15.55 -11.95 -0.67
CA GLU A 73 -16.42 -13.05 -0.22
C GLU A 73 -16.40 -13.24 1.30
N GLN A 74 -15.43 -12.65 2.02
CA GLN A 74 -15.41 -12.67 3.48
C GLN A 74 -16.14 -11.45 4.09
N LEU A 75 -16.56 -10.47 3.29
CA LEU A 75 -17.33 -9.31 3.77
C LEU A 75 -18.80 -9.68 3.97
N SER A 76 -19.42 -9.07 4.97
CA SER A 76 -20.84 -9.19 5.23
C SER A 76 -21.39 -7.89 5.82
N ALA A 77 -22.72 -7.81 5.95
CA ALA A 77 -23.38 -6.70 6.61
C ALA A 77 -23.04 -6.59 8.12
N ASP A 78 -22.51 -7.65 8.73
CA ASP A 78 -22.08 -7.65 10.14
C ASP A 78 -20.64 -7.13 10.31
N THR A 79 -19.94 -6.80 9.23
CA THR A 79 -18.58 -6.24 9.31
C THR A 79 -18.64 -4.78 9.79
N ASP A 80 -17.93 -4.45 10.87
CA ASP A 80 -17.90 -3.08 11.44
C ASP A 80 -16.80 -2.17 10.86
N LEU A 81 -15.70 -2.75 10.38
CA LEU A 81 -14.54 -2.02 9.88
C LEU A 81 -13.83 -2.81 8.78
N VAL A 82 -13.48 -2.14 7.69
CA VAL A 82 -12.68 -2.70 6.60
C VAL A 82 -11.48 -1.81 6.32
N THR A 83 -10.28 -2.38 6.24
CA THR A 83 -9.10 -1.68 5.69
C THR A 83 -8.77 -2.20 4.31
N ILE A 84 -8.42 -1.29 3.39
CA ILE A 84 -8.10 -1.55 1.99
C ILE A 84 -6.74 -0.93 1.65
N SER A 85 -5.78 -1.74 1.21
CA SER A 85 -4.64 -1.26 0.42
C SER A 85 -4.57 -2.05 -0.87
N ILE A 86 -4.87 -1.42 -2.00
CA ILE A 86 -4.86 -2.11 -3.29
C ILE A 86 -4.38 -1.17 -4.38
N GLY A 87 -3.75 -1.72 -5.41
CA GLY A 87 -3.49 -1.00 -6.65
C GLY A 87 -2.03 -0.96 -7.06
N GLY A 88 -1.12 -1.57 -6.29
CA GLY A 88 0.25 -1.76 -6.75
C GLY A 88 0.30 -2.58 -8.05
N GLY A 89 -0.52 -3.64 -8.14
CA GLY A 89 -0.69 -4.44 -9.35
C GLY A 89 -1.48 -3.68 -10.42
N GLY A 90 -0.80 -3.21 -11.47
CA GLY A 90 -1.41 -2.50 -12.61
C GLY A 90 -1.10 -1.00 -12.68
N SER A 91 -0.50 -0.42 -11.63
CA SER A 91 -0.15 1.01 -11.58
C SER A 91 1.08 1.43 -12.38
N ASN A 92 1.82 0.47 -12.94
CA ASN A 92 3.13 0.68 -13.57
C ASN A 92 4.22 1.25 -12.62
N HIS A 93 4.01 1.30 -11.30
CA HIS A 93 5.01 1.86 -10.38
C HIS A 93 6.37 1.16 -10.48
N LEU A 94 6.42 -0.17 -10.64
CA LEU A 94 7.68 -0.92 -10.78
C LEU A 94 8.46 -0.53 -12.05
N PRO A 95 7.90 -0.65 -13.27
CA PRO A 95 8.65 -0.25 -14.47
C PRO A 95 8.97 1.25 -14.50
N VAL A 96 8.12 2.13 -13.96
CA VAL A 96 8.43 3.56 -13.83
C VAL A 96 9.62 3.78 -12.89
N SER A 97 9.59 3.17 -11.70
CA SER A 97 10.69 3.29 -10.72
C SER A 97 12.00 2.75 -11.27
N ALA A 98 11.96 1.64 -12.03
CA ALA A 98 13.14 1.06 -12.66
C ALA A 98 13.81 2.01 -13.67
N LEU A 99 13.05 2.83 -14.38
CA LEU A 99 13.58 3.84 -15.29
C LEU A 99 14.31 4.98 -14.57
N CYS A 100 14.01 5.20 -13.28
CA CYS A 100 14.65 6.23 -12.44
C CYS A 100 15.93 5.75 -11.74
N VAL A 101 16.23 4.45 -11.79
CA VAL A 101 17.43 3.89 -11.14
C VAL A 101 18.68 4.22 -11.96
N SER A 102 19.66 4.85 -11.32
CA SER A 102 21.04 4.93 -11.78
C SER A 102 21.87 3.85 -11.10
N LEU A 103 22.75 3.14 -11.82
CA LEU A 103 23.66 2.15 -11.23
C LEU A 103 25.01 2.75 -10.78
N VAL A 104 25.19 4.05 -10.98
CA VAL A 104 26.41 4.76 -10.60
C VAL A 104 26.07 5.68 -9.44
N ARG A 105 26.86 5.66 -8.37
CA ARG A 105 26.69 6.59 -7.25
C ARG A 105 26.76 8.04 -7.76
N GLY A 106 25.72 8.82 -7.47
CA GLY A 106 25.59 10.21 -7.92
C GLY A 106 25.18 10.35 -9.39
N GLY A 107 24.85 9.25 -10.07
CA GLY A 107 24.31 9.30 -11.42
C GLY A 107 22.84 9.72 -11.44
N ASP A 108 22.43 10.20 -12.62
CA ASP A 108 21.07 10.68 -12.89
C ASP A 108 20.52 9.91 -14.10
N ALA A 109 19.47 9.11 -13.89
CA ALA A 109 18.85 8.34 -14.97
C ALA A 109 18.01 9.24 -15.90
N ARG A 110 17.65 10.43 -15.42
CA ARG A 110 16.79 11.41 -16.11
C ARG A 110 15.45 10.81 -16.50
N CYS A 111 14.87 9.97 -15.64
CA CYS A 111 13.55 9.39 -15.92
C CYS A 111 12.46 10.46 -16.02
N ARG A 112 12.61 11.57 -15.29
CA ARG A 112 11.72 12.73 -15.38
C ARG A 112 11.60 13.34 -16.77
N ASP A 113 12.65 13.20 -17.60
CA ASP A 113 12.70 13.69 -18.98
C ASP A 113 12.35 12.60 -20.00
N ASN A 114 12.03 11.39 -19.54
CA ASN A 114 11.80 10.23 -20.39
C ASN A 114 10.31 10.12 -20.76
N ALA A 115 9.99 10.34 -22.04
CA ALA A 115 8.63 10.24 -22.55
C ALA A 115 7.99 8.85 -22.34
N LEU A 116 8.78 7.77 -22.25
CA LEU A 116 8.25 6.45 -21.89
C LEU A 116 7.82 6.39 -20.42
N ALA A 117 8.59 7.00 -19.51
CA ALA A 117 8.26 7.03 -18.09
C ALA A 117 6.94 7.76 -17.86
N GLU A 118 6.77 8.95 -18.45
CA GLU A 118 5.51 9.70 -18.34
C GLU A 118 4.31 8.96 -18.95
N ARG A 119 4.48 8.30 -20.12
CA ARG A 119 3.40 7.46 -20.67
C ARG A 119 3.00 6.33 -19.72
N LEU A 120 3.98 5.63 -19.15
CA LEU A 120 3.71 4.54 -18.19
C LEU A 120 2.99 5.04 -16.94
N VAL A 121 3.34 6.23 -16.45
CA VAL A 121 2.65 6.91 -15.34
C VAL A 121 1.18 7.15 -15.69
N VAL A 122 0.91 7.83 -16.81
CA VAL A 122 -0.46 8.16 -17.24
C VAL A 122 -1.28 6.89 -17.45
N ASP A 123 -0.75 5.91 -18.19
CA ASP A 123 -1.43 4.64 -18.45
C ASP A 123 -1.73 3.87 -17.16
N GLY A 124 -0.83 3.93 -16.18
CA GLY A 124 -1.00 3.31 -14.86
C GLY A 124 -2.14 3.94 -14.08
N ILE A 125 -2.17 5.28 -13.99
CA ILE A 125 -3.22 6.04 -13.31
C ILE A 125 -4.58 5.79 -13.96
N GLU A 126 -4.68 5.94 -15.28
CA GLU A 126 -5.97 5.82 -15.99
C GLU A 126 -6.52 4.40 -15.94
N ARG A 127 -5.67 3.38 -15.97
CA ARG A 127 -6.10 1.99 -15.80
C ARG A 127 -6.58 1.70 -14.38
N MET A 128 -5.88 2.21 -13.37
CA MET A 128 -6.19 1.89 -11.97
C MET A 128 -7.38 2.70 -11.44
N ARG A 129 -7.62 3.91 -11.94
CA ARG A 129 -8.70 4.80 -11.49
C ARG A 129 -10.06 4.10 -11.40
N PRO A 130 -10.61 3.49 -12.47
CA PRO A 130 -11.91 2.81 -12.38
C PRO A 130 -11.85 1.51 -11.56
N GLN A 131 -10.69 0.85 -11.49
CA GLN A 131 -10.56 -0.43 -10.79
C GLN A 131 -10.53 -0.25 -9.27
N VAL A 132 -9.81 0.76 -8.78
CA VAL A 132 -9.81 1.13 -7.35
C VAL A 132 -11.20 1.63 -6.94
N ASP A 133 -11.84 2.48 -7.76
CA ASP A 133 -13.21 2.92 -7.52
C ASP A 133 -14.18 1.73 -7.37
N ALA A 134 -14.09 0.74 -8.27
CA ALA A 134 -14.89 -0.47 -8.20
C ALA A 134 -14.63 -1.32 -6.94
N VAL A 135 -13.37 -1.41 -6.49
CA VAL A 135 -13.04 -2.11 -5.23
C VAL A 135 -13.68 -1.42 -4.03
N VAL A 136 -13.55 -0.10 -3.93
CA VAL A 136 -14.14 0.67 -2.82
C VAL A 136 -15.67 0.57 -2.85
N ALA A 137 -16.28 0.77 -4.03
CA ALA A 137 -17.72 0.64 -4.23
C ALA A 137 -18.25 -0.74 -3.81
N ALA A 138 -17.60 -1.81 -4.28
CA ALA A 138 -18.01 -3.17 -3.97
C ALA A 138 -17.83 -3.48 -2.47
N THR A 139 -16.77 -2.97 -1.85
CA THR A 139 -16.53 -3.13 -0.40
C THR A 139 -17.62 -2.48 0.43
N VAL A 140 -17.98 -1.23 0.11
CA VAL A 140 -19.07 -0.51 0.79
C VAL A 140 -20.41 -1.22 0.58
N ALA A 141 -20.67 -1.75 -0.62
CA ALA A 141 -21.89 -2.50 -0.90
C ALA A 141 -21.97 -3.84 -0.15
N ALA A 142 -20.85 -4.56 0.01
CA ALA A 142 -20.79 -5.84 0.70
C ALA A 142 -20.81 -5.70 2.23
N ALA A 143 -20.32 -4.57 2.76
CA ALA A 143 -20.28 -4.25 4.17
C ALA A 143 -20.89 -2.85 4.46
N PRO A 144 -22.21 -2.68 4.25
CA PRO A 144 -22.86 -1.37 4.33
C PRO A 144 -22.83 -0.70 5.71
N ASN A 145 -22.56 -1.47 6.77
CA ASN A 145 -22.43 -0.96 8.13
C ASN A 145 -20.97 -0.70 8.53
N ALA A 146 -19.99 -1.04 7.68
CA ALA A 146 -18.59 -0.91 8.01
C ALA A 146 -18.08 0.52 7.84
N ARG A 147 -17.17 0.94 8.72
CA ARG A 147 -16.22 2.02 8.40
C ARG A 147 -15.12 1.49 7.49
N VAL A 148 -15.10 1.97 6.27
CA VAL A 148 -14.11 1.56 5.26
C VAL A 148 -12.95 2.55 5.25
N TYR A 149 -11.73 2.05 5.35
CA TYR A 149 -10.47 2.81 5.33
C TYR A 149 -9.66 2.44 4.09
N VAL A 150 -9.39 3.42 3.24
CA VAL A 150 -8.53 3.28 2.06
C VAL A 150 -7.16 3.86 2.38
N ILE A 151 -6.15 2.99 2.41
CA ILE A 151 -4.77 3.35 2.74
C ILE A 151 -4.05 3.82 1.49
N SER A 152 -3.37 4.98 1.58
CA SER A 152 -2.67 5.55 0.44
C SER A 152 -1.47 4.73 -0.04
N HIS A 153 -1.11 4.93 -1.31
CA HIS A 153 0.07 4.35 -1.93
C HIS A 153 1.25 5.33 -1.89
N GLY A 154 2.47 4.88 -2.17
CA GLY A 154 3.68 5.73 -2.06
C GLY A 154 4.28 5.74 -0.65
N GLY A 155 4.86 6.87 -0.23
CA GLY A 155 5.55 7.05 1.06
C GLY A 155 7.00 6.55 1.12
N SER A 156 7.42 5.71 0.16
CA SER A 156 8.79 5.19 0.08
C SER A 156 9.77 6.15 -0.59
N VAL A 157 9.32 6.88 -1.62
CA VAL A 157 10.13 7.86 -2.35
C VAL A 157 9.69 9.26 -1.94
N GLY A 158 10.60 10.00 -1.29
CA GLY A 158 10.40 11.41 -0.93
C GLY A 158 11.16 12.34 -1.88
N HIS A 159 11.70 13.43 -1.33
CA HIS A 159 12.32 14.51 -2.12
C HIS A 159 13.79 14.28 -2.51
N ARG A 160 14.36 13.10 -2.24
CA ARG A 160 15.78 12.81 -2.50
C ARG A 160 16.03 11.33 -2.79
N GLY A 161 17.10 11.06 -3.53
CA GLY A 161 17.67 9.72 -3.64
C GLY A 161 18.67 9.44 -2.52
N CYS A 162 19.00 8.16 -2.31
CA CYS A 162 20.01 7.74 -1.34
C CYS A 162 20.69 6.46 -1.79
N TRP A 163 21.96 6.57 -2.17
CA TRP A 163 22.72 5.40 -2.60
C TRP A 163 23.12 4.51 -1.39
N PRO A 164 22.96 3.18 -1.46
CA PRO A 164 22.43 2.38 -2.57
C PRO A 164 20.93 2.03 -2.46
N ASN A 165 20.21 2.55 -1.45
CA ASN A 165 18.86 2.10 -1.11
C ASN A 165 17.77 2.61 -2.08
N LEU A 166 17.83 3.89 -2.45
CA LEU A 166 17.09 4.48 -3.58
C LEU A 166 18.13 5.13 -4.52
N PRO A 167 18.74 4.33 -5.41
CA PRO A 167 19.84 4.77 -6.25
C PRO A 167 19.32 5.60 -7.44
N MET A 168 18.86 6.82 -7.17
CA MET A 168 18.35 7.78 -8.16
C MET A 168 18.82 9.19 -7.80
N SER A 169 18.69 10.15 -8.72
CA SER A 169 18.95 11.56 -8.41
C SER A 169 17.81 12.17 -7.61
N ASP A 170 18.06 13.27 -6.90
CA ASP A 170 17.00 13.98 -6.17
C ASP A 170 15.91 14.50 -7.13
N ALA A 171 16.31 14.92 -8.34
CA ALA A 171 15.37 15.39 -9.35
C ALA A 171 14.44 14.27 -9.85
N ASP A 172 14.97 13.06 -10.06
CA ASP A 172 14.15 11.89 -10.42
C ASP A 172 13.30 11.41 -9.24
N ALA A 173 13.80 11.49 -8.00
CA ALA A 173 13.04 11.17 -6.79
C ALA A 173 11.83 12.11 -6.61
N VAL A 174 12.02 13.43 -6.76
CA VAL A 174 10.93 14.42 -6.70
C VAL A 174 9.88 14.15 -7.78
N TRP A 175 10.31 13.85 -9.02
CA TRP A 175 9.38 13.53 -10.10
C TRP A 175 8.59 12.23 -9.83
N LEU A 176 9.26 11.19 -9.30
CA LEU A 176 8.64 9.93 -8.94
C LEU A 176 7.69 10.06 -7.74
N SER A 177 8.02 10.91 -6.76
CA SER A 177 7.11 11.29 -5.67
C SER A 177 5.84 11.92 -6.25
N GLY A 178 5.97 12.85 -7.21
CA GLY A 178 4.82 13.45 -7.89
C GLY A 178 3.97 12.48 -8.72
N TYR A 179 4.52 11.32 -9.12
CA TYR A 179 3.70 10.22 -9.64
C TYR A 179 2.82 9.61 -8.54
N PHE A 180 3.39 9.33 -7.37
CA PHE A 180 2.62 8.76 -6.25
C PHE A 180 1.55 9.72 -5.75
N ASP A 181 1.80 11.03 -5.76
CA ASP A 181 0.79 12.04 -5.43
C ASP A 181 -0.40 11.96 -6.41
N ARG A 182 -0.13 12.00 -7.72
CA ARG A 182 -1.15 11.84 -8.77
C ARG A 182 -1.88 10.49 -8.68
N PHE A 183 -1.19 9.44 -8.27
CA PHE A 183 -1.79 8.12 -8.07
C PHE A 183 -2.69 8.10 -6.82
N ASN A 184 -2.32 8.83 -5.77
CA ASN A 184 -3.09 8.91 -4.54
C ASN A 184 -4.41 9.68 -4.69
N ASP A 185 -4.51 10.60 -5.64
CA ASP A 185 -5.78 11.25 -6.00
C ASP A 185 -6.89 10.25 -6.37
N ILE A 186 -6.52 9.06 -6.88
CA ILE A 186 -7.48 7.97 -7.14
C ILE A 186 -8.15 7.52 -5.84
N TYR A 187 -7.36 7.31 -4.77
CA TYR A 187 -7.88 6.87 -3.48
C TYR A 187 -8.70 7.94 -2.80
N VAL A 188 -8.25 9.21 -2.85
CA VAL A 188 -9.00 10.36 -2.33
C VAL A 188 -10.37 10.44 -3.01
N THR A 189 -10.40 10.37 -4.34
CA THR A 189 -11.64 10.44 -5.13
C THR A 189 -12.58 9.28 -4.80
N ALA A 190 -12.07 8.04 -4.76
CA ALA A 190 -12.87 6.86 -4.46
C ALA A 190 -13.42 6.91 -3.02
N ALA A 191 -12.59 7.33 -2.05
CA ALA A 191 -13.01 7.46 -0.67
C ALA A 191 -14.14 8.49 -0.51
N GLN A 192 -13.98 9.68 -1.08
CA GLN A 192 -15.01 10.72 -1.08
C GLN A 192 -16.31 10.27 -1.75
N ARG A 193 -16.21 9.60 -2.90
CA ARG A 193 -17.37 9.17 -3.68
C ARG A 193 -18.23 8.12 -2.95
N HIS A 194 -17.59 7.22 -2.21
CA HIS A 194 -18.26 6.09 -1.55
C HIS A 194 -18.38 6.23 -0.03
N GLY A 195 -18.02 7.40 0.52
CA GLY A 195 -18.11 7.65 1.97
C GLY A 195 -17.10 6.86 2.81
N ALA A 196 -15.97 6.44 2.21
CA ALA A 196 -14.88 5.80 2.94
C ALA A 196 -13.90 6.85 3.49
N GLN A 197 -13.09 6.43 4.46
CA GLN A 197 -12.01 7.24 5.05
C GLN A 197 -10.72 7.05 4.24
N TYR A 198 -9.94 8.11 4.08
CA TYR A 198 -8.63 8.06 3.43
C TYR A 198 -7.53 8.19 4.50
N VAL A 199 -6.57 7.26 4.49
CA VAL A 199 -5.44 7.25 5.42
C VAL A 199 -4.17 7.61 4.65
N ASP A 200 -3.66 8.82 4.87
CA ASP A 200 -2.54 9.36 4.10
C ASP A 200 -1.17 9.00 4.67
N ILE A 201 -0.82 7.72 4.63
CA ILE A 201 0.49 7.24 5.09
C ILE A 201 1.64 7.81 4.25
N ALA A 202 1.40 8.13 2.98
CA ALA A 202 2.39 8.68 2.08
C ALA A 202 2.92 10.03 2.54
N THR A 203 2.02 10.99 2.77
CA THR A 203 2.37 12.33 3.26
C THR A 203 2.99 12.24 4.66
N ALA A 204 2.37 11.46 5.57
CA ALA A 204 2.89 11.28 6.93
C ALA A 204 4.33 10.74 6.95
N SER A 205 4.63 9.77 6.07
CA SER A 205 5.98 9.22 5.92
C SER A 205 6.98 10.25 5.41
N ILE A 206 6.64 10.99 4.34
CA ILE A 206 7.57 11.92 3.69
C ILE A 206 7.83 13.14 4.57
N GLU A 207 6.77 13.78 5.06
CA GLU A 207 6.88 14.99 5.90
C GLU A 207 7.47 14.67 7.28
N GLY A 208 7.21 13.47 7.81
CA GLY A 208 7.80 12.98 9.04
C GLY A 208 9.27 12.54 8.91
N GLY A 209 9.82 12.51 7.69
CA GLY A 209 11.19 12.05 7.45
C GLY A 209 11.38 10.55 7.65
N HIS A 210 10.36 9.76 7.30
CA HIS A 210 10.31 8.31 7.41
C HIS A 210 10.33 7.57 6.05
N ASP A 211 10.65 8.29 4.97
CA ASP A 211 10.89 7.72 3.63
C ASP A 211 12.03 6.69 3.62
N ALA A 212 12.23 5.99 2.50
CA ALA A 212 13.27 4.96 2.41
C ALA A 212 14.70 5.49 2.52
N CYS A 213 14.90 6.81 2.43
CA CYS A 213 16.18 7.47 2.62
C CYS A 213 16.42 7.96 4.04
N ALA A 214 15.47 7.76 4.95
CA ALA A 214 15.68 7.95 6.36
C ALA A 214 16.61 6.86 6.94
N SER A 215 17.09 7.11 8.16
CA SER A 215 17.91 6.16 8.90
C SER A 215 17.16 4.82 9.06
N ARG A 216 17.89 3.71 9.26
CA ARG A 216 17.26 2.40 9.51
C ARG A 216 16.36 2.38 10.75
N GLU A 217 16.64 3.25 11.71
CA GLU A 217 15.92 3.34 12.97
C GLU A 217 14.61 4.13 12.84
N ASP A 218 14.54 5.02 11.84
CA ASP A 218 13.43 5.95 11.67
C ASP A 218 12.53 5.61 10.48
N ARG A 219 13.06 4.99 9.41
CA ARG A 219 12.28 4.76 8.20
C ARG A 219 11.10 3.82 8.40
N TRP A 220 9.98 4.17 7.77
CA TRP A 220 8.76 3.37 7.70
C TRP A 220 8.74 2.49 6.45
N PHE A 221 9.38 2.93 5.38
CA PHE A 221 9.46 2.19 4.12
C PHE A 221 10.90 1.75 3.84
N GLU A 222 11.07 0.52 3.36
CA GLU A 222 12.37 0.07 2.85
C GLU A 222 12.57 0.51 1.41
N GLY A 223 13.83 0.58 0.97
CA GLY A 223 14.18 0.78 -0.43
C GLY A 223 14.51 -0.54 -1.11
N LEU A 224 15.33 -0.50 -2.15
CA LEU A 224 15.76 -1.69 -2.89
C LEU A 224 16.62 -2.64 -2.04
N ILE A 225 17.25 -2.12 -0.98
CA ILE A 225 18.10 -2.89 -0.08
C ILE A 225 17.53 -2.74 1.34
N PRO A 226 16.58 -3.64 1.72
CA PRO A 226 16.00 -3.63 3.05
C PRO A 226 17.04 -3.65 4.14
N GLY A 227 16.86 -2.77 5.13
CA GLY A 227 17.65 -2.72 6.34
C GLY A 227 16.97 -3.35 7.55
N SER A 228 15.72 -3.76 7.39
CA SER A 228 14.88 -4.49 8.34
C SER A 228 14.10 -5.59 7.60
N PRO A 229 13.48 -6.56 8.31
CA PRO A 229 12.62 -7.56 7.68
C PRO A 229 11.40 -6.90 7.02
N ALA A 230 11.43 -6.82 5.69
CA ALA A 230 10.34 -6.43 4.81
C ALA A 230 10.75 -6.76 3.36
N GLU A 231 9.77 -6.92 2.47
CA GLU A 231 10.05 -7.00 1.04
C GLU A 231 10.68 -5.69 0.53
N PRO A 232 11.61 -5.73 -0.45
CA PRO A 232 12.17 -4.52 -1.04
C PRO A 232 11.08 -3.56 -1.52
N ALA A 233 11.31 -2.26 -1.30
CA ALA A 233 10.38 -1.16 -1.62
C ALA A 233 9.02 -1.21 -0.88
N HIS A 234 8.86 -2.03 0.16
CA HIS A 234 7.61 -2.16 0.92
C HIS A 234 7.67 -1.46 2.30
N PRO A 235 6.50 -1.20 2.91
CA PRO A 235 6.45 -0.77 4.30
C PRO A 235 7.02 -1.85 5.25
N ASN A 236 7.82 -1.43 6.23
CA ASN A 236 8.32 -2.29 7.30
C ASN A 236 7.40 -2.27 8.53
N SER A 237 7.79 -2.93 9.62
CA SER A 237 6.99 -3.00 10.84
C SER A 237 6.64 -1.63 11.44
N ARG A 238 7.46 -0.59 11.24
CA ARG A 238 7.15 0.77 11.70
C ARG A 238 6.07 1.43 10.86
N ALA A 239 6.10 1.26 9.53
CA ALA A 239 4.97 1.69 8.70
C ALA A 239 3.70 0.94 9.08
N MET A 240 3.78 -0.37 9.34
CA MET A 240 2.60 -1.14 9.76
C MET A 240 1.99 -0.56 11.03
N GLN A 241 2.82 -0.22 12.02
CA GLN A 241 2.38 0.44 13.24
C GLN A 241 1.79 1.82 12.97
N ALA A 242 2.47 2.67 12.19
CA ALA A 242 1.99 4.01 11.87
C ALA A 242 0.63 4.00 11.16
N ILE A 243 0.44 3.12 10.18
CA ILE A 243 -0.86 2.96 9.50
C ILE A 243 -1.94 2.53 10.51
N ALA A 244 -1.61 1.58 11.39
CA ALA A 244 -2.56 1.12 12.39
C ALA A 244 -2.96 2.23 13.36
N ASP A 245 -1.99 3.01 13.86
CA ASP A 245 -2.23 4.13 14.76
C ASP A 245 -3.11 5.21 14.11
N MET A 246 -2.89 5.51 12.82
CA MET A 246 -3.73 6.45 12.06
C MET A 246 -5.18 5.95 11.93
N VAL A 247 -5.38 4.66 11.62
CA VAL A 247 -6.71 4.05 11.54
C VAL A 247 -7.40 4.04 12.91
N ILE A 248 -6.70 3.64 13.96
CA ILE A 248 -7.24 3.58 15.34
C ILE A 248 -7.64 4.98 15.81
N ALA A 249 -6.77 5.98 15.62
CA ALA A 249 -7.04 7.35 16.03
C ALA A 249 -8.30 7.92 15.35
N ASP A 250 -8.44 7.72 14.03
CA ASP A 250 -9.65 8.11 13.30
C ASP A 250 -10.88 7.33 13.80
N TYR A 251 -10.73 6.02 14.01
CA TYR A 251 -11.83 5.17 14.45
C TYR A 251 -12.38 5.61 15.80
N GLU A 252 -11.52 5.84 16.79
CA GLU A 252 -11.92 6.30 18.11
C GLU A 252 -12.47 7.73 18.12
N SER A 253 -11.95 8.61 17.25
CA SER A 253 -12.38 10.00 17.19
C SER A 253 -13.87 10.14 16.84
N ALA A 254 -14.38 9.32 15.94
CA ALA A 254 -15.79 9.36 15.53
C ALA A 254 -16.73 8.56 16.44
N ARG A 255 -16.22 7.91 17.50
CA ARG A 255 -17.04 7.28 18.55
C ARG A 255 -17.37 8.24 19.70
N ARG A 256 -16.68 9.38 19.77
CA ARG A 256 -16.91 10.44 20.76
C ARG A 256 -17.92 11.45 20.22
#